data_AF-A0A3D5SC17-F1
#
_entry.id   AF-A0A3D5SC17-F1
#
_cell.length_a   1.000
_cell.length_b   1.000
_cell.length_c   1.000
_cell.angle_alpha   90.00
_cell.angle_beta   90.00
_cell.angle_gamma   90.00
#
_symmetry.space_group_name_H-M   'P 1'
#
loop_
_entity.id
_entity.type
_entity.pdbx_description
1 polymer ?
#
loop_
_entity_poly.entity_id
_entity_poly.type
_entity_poly.pdbx_seq_one_letter_code
_entity_poly.pdbx_strand_id
1 'polypeptide(L)'
;MTDDGLPYPEFLLEHIVSEWSGVNVPLIDPDVCLKVDSSLSYCGCVTPSTKLRQFVYLYQQSHDFDYETIALLIRISQGSADNDAIWDELVTLEFQRDCGLSREQYLAGLLTVAERLEVESSLFEELLSA
;
A
#
# COMPACT_ATOMS: atom_id res chain seq x y z
N MET A 1 -22.80 -6.62 -4.33
CA MET A 1 -23.73 -5.74 -5.07
C MET A 1 -23.18 -4.34 -4.90
N THR A 2 -23.32 -3.48 -5.90
CA THR A 2 -22.98 -2.05 -5.79
C THR A 2 -23.81 -1.39 -4.68
N ASP A 3 -23.45 -0.17 -4.29
CA ASP A 3 -24.22 0.65 -3.33
C ASP A 3 -25.69 0.83 -3.75
N ASP A 4 -25.98 0.77 -5.05
CA ASP A 4 -27.34 0.84 -5.62
C ASP A 4 -28.06 -0.52 -5.68
N GLY A 5 -27.47 -1.58 -5.12
CA GLY A 5 -28.04 -2.93 -5.08
C GLY A 5 -27.96 -3.71 -6.41
N LEU A 6 -27.17 -3.24 -7.38
CA LEU A 6 -26.96 -3.94 -8.65
C LEU A 6 -25.81 -4.96 -8.53
N PRO A 7 -25.79 -6.04 -9.32
CA PRO A 7 -24.62 -6.90 -9.37
C PRO A 7 -23.41 -6.14 -9.94
N TYR A 8 -22.23 -6.44 -9.44
CA TYR A 8 -20.99 -5.91 -10.01
C TYR A 8 -20.78 -6.46 -11.43
N PRO A 9 -20.18 -5.67 -12.34
CA PRO A 9 -19.80 -6.17 -13.66
C PRO A 9 -18.87 -7.38 -13.57
N GLU A 10 -19.06 -8.35 -14.47
CA GLU A 10 -18.30 -9.62 -14.46
C GLU A 10 -16.78 -9.40 -14.57
N PHE A 11 -16.35 -8.50 -15.46
CA PHE A 11 -14.92 -8.19 -15.63
C PHE A 11 -14.25 -7.68 -14.34
N LEU A 12 -15.00 -6.97 -13.48
CA LEU A 12 -14.48 -6.44 -12.23
C LEU A 12 -14.28 -7.57 -11.22
N LEU A 13 -15.23 -8.51 -11.18
CA LEU A 13 -15.12 -9.70 -10.34
C LEU A 13 -13.95 -10.59 -10.78
N GLU A 14 -13.77 -10.78 -12.09
CA GLU A 14 -12.61 -11.50 -12.65
C GLU A 14 -11.29 -10.83 -12.30
N HIS A 15 -11.21 -9.50 -12.45
CA HIS A 15 -10.05 -8.70 -12.05
C HIS A 15 -9.70 -8.92 -10.58
N ILE A 16 -10.68 -8.84 -9.67
CA ILE A 16 -10.46 -9.03 -8.24
C ILE A 16 -9.99 -10.46 -7.93
N VAL A 17 -10.63 -11.47 -8.52
CA VAL A 17 -10.22 -12.87 -8.31
C VAL A 17 -8.78 -13.12 -8.76
N SER A 18 -8.33 -12.45 -9.83
CA SER A 18 -6.96 -12.56 -10.33
C SER A 18 -5.98 -11.71 -9.51
N GLU A 19 -6.16 -10.40 -9.53
CA GLU A 19 -5.20 -9.42 -9.03
C GLU A 19 -5.18 -9.31 -7.50
N TRP A 20 -6.31 -9.57 -6.85
CA TRP A 20 -6.40 -9.49 -5.38
C TRP A 20 -6.23 -10.87 -4.72
N SER A 21 -5.80 -11.86 -5.49
CA SER A 21 -5.44 -13.17 -4.96
C SER A 21 -4.35 -13.05 -3.89
N GLY A 22 -4.58 -13.71 -2.76
CA GLY A 22 -3.67 -13.69 -1.60
C GLY A 22 -3.84 -12.49 -0.66
N VAL A 23 -4.63 -11.47 -1.01
CA VAL A 23 -4.96 -10.37 -0.08
C VAL A 23 -5.83 -10.94 1.04
N ASN A 24 -5.40 -10.80 2.28
CA ASN A 24 -6.05 -11.38 3.44
C ASN A 24 -6.82 -10.31 4.22
N VAL A 25 -7.96 -9.88 3.66
CA VAL A 25 -8.90 -8.98 4.35
C VAL A 25 -10.26 -9.66 4.55
N PRO A 26 -10.96 -9.41 5.69
CA PRO A 26 -12.19 -10.14 6.02
C PRO A 26 -13.34 -9.90 5.03
N LEU A 27 -13.37 -8.73 4.41
CA LEU A 27 -14.38 -8.35 3.43
C LEU A 27 -13.69 -7.54 2.33
N ILE A 28 -13.69 -8.09 1.11
CA ILE A 28 -13.23 -7.41 -0.10
C ILE A 28 -14.43 -6.74 -0.76
N ASP A 29 -14.35 -5.43 -0.89
CA ASP A 29 -15.28 -4.59 -1.63
C ASP A 29 -14.68 -4.27 -3.02
N PRO A 30 -15.35 -4.70 -4.11
CA PRO A 30 -14.91 -4.45 -5.47
C PRO A 30 -14.65 -2.98 -5.83
N ASP A 31 -15.45 -2.05 -5.31
CA ASP A 31 -15.29 -0.63 -5.60
C ASP A 31 -14.04 -0.08 -4.92
N VAL A 32 -13.78 -0.52 -3.69
CA VAL A 32 -12.56 -0.17 -2.97
C VAL A 32 -11.34 -0.77 -3.65
N CYS A 33 -11.39 -2.02 -4.10
CA CYS A 33 -10.30 -2.64 -4.86
C CYS A 33 -9.94 -1.84 -6.11
N LEU A 34 -10.96 -1.46 -6.90
CA LEU A 34 -10.75 -0.67 -8.10
C LEU A 34 -10.15 0.69 -7.77
N LYS A 35 -10.61 1.34 -6.70
CA LYS A 35 -10.06 2.62 -6.22
C LYS A 35 -8.58 2.47 -5.84
N VAL A 36 -8.24 1.44 -5.07
CA VAL A 36 -6.87 1.15 -4.64
C VAL A 36 -5.95 0.92 -5.84
N ASP A 37 -6.31 0.02 -6.75
CA ASP A 37 -5.51 -0.26 -7.94
C ASP A 37 -5.37 0.98 -8.83
N SER A 38 -6.44 1.78 -8.98
CA SER A 38 -6.41 3.02 -9.75
C SER A 38 -5.46 4.06 -9.11
N SER A 39 -5.50 4.23 -7.79
CA SER A 39 -4.60 5.15 -7.09
C SER A 39 -3.14 4.70 -7.15
N LEU A 40 -2.88 3.40 -7.00
CA LEU A 40 -1.55 2.81 -7.15
C LEU A 40 -1.01 3.01 -8.57
N SER A 41 -1.83 2.71 -9.58
CA SER A 41 -1.47 2.92 -10.99
C SER A 41 -1.23 4.39 -11.30
N TYR A 42 -2.03 5.30 -10.75
CA TYR A 42 -1.85 6.75 -10.93
C TYR A 42 -0.51 7.23 -10.35
N CYS A 43 -0.10 6.66 -9.20
CA CYS A 43 1.21 6.90 -8.59
C CYS A 43 2.36 6.09 -9.23
N GLY A 44 2.12 5.39 -10.34
CA GLY A 44 3.15 4.70 -11.12
C GLY A 44 3.42 3.24 -10.73
N CYS A 45 2.62 2.64 -9.83
CA CYS A 45 2.74 1.23 -9.45
C CYS A 45 1.80 0.36 -10.30
N VAL A 46 2.34 -0.26 -11.35
CA VAL A 46 1.57 -1.08 -12.30
C VAL A 46 1.39 -2.53 -11.81
N THR A 47 2.33 -3.04 -11.01
CA THR A 47 2.29 -4.40 -10.45
C THR A 47 2.46 -4.35 -8.92
N PRO A 48 1.46 -3.85 -8.18
CA PRO A 48 1.56 -3.75 -6.72
C PRO A 48 1.58 -5.12 -6.07
N SER A 49 2.32 -5.23 -4.96
CA SER A 49 2.35 -6.45 -4.17
C SER A 49 1.04 -6.66 -3.40
N THR A 50 0.77 -7.90 -3.03
CA THR A 50 -0.38 -8.27 -2.20
C THR A 50 -0.40 -7.49 -0.88
N LYS A 51 0.76 -7.32 -0.23
CA LYS A 51 0.87 -6.56 1.03
C LYS A 51 0.60 -5.07 0.83
N LEU A 52 1.08 -4.49 -0.27
CA LEU A 52 0.79 -3.09 -0.60
C LEU A 52 -0.71 -2.89 -0.85
N ARG A 53 -1.33 -3.75 -1.67
CA ARG A 53 -2.79 -3.72 -1.89
C ARG A 53 -3.56 -3.82 -0.58
N GLN A 54 -3.20 -4.79 0.27
CA GLN A 54 -3.83 -4.99 1.57
C GLN A 54 -3.71 -3.76 2.47
N PHE A 55 -2.50 -3.19 2.58
CA PHE A 55 -2.26 -2.02 3.42
C PHE A 55 -3.05 -0.81 2.94
N VAL A 56 -2.97 -0.48 1.65
CA VAL A 56 -3.68 0.64 1.07
C VAL A 56 -5.20 0.46 1.21
N TYR A 57 -5.71 -0.76 1.00
CA TYR A 57 -7.13 -1.07 1.19
C TYR A 57 -7.62 -0.76 2.61
N LEU A 58 -6.85 -1.14 3.64
CA LEU A 58 -7.22 -0.95 5.04
C LEU A 58 -7.25 0.53 5.45
N TYR A 59 -6.36 1.35 4.89
CA TYR A 59 -6.18 2.74 5.34
C TYR A 59 -6.69 3.81 4.36
N GLN A 60 -7.25 3.42 3.20
CA GLN A 60 -7.76 4.36 2.17
C GLN A 60 -8.87 5.31 2.62
N GLN A 61 -9.55 5.02 3.74
CA GLN A 61 -10.59 5.88 4.30
C GLN A 61 -10.05 6.94 5.27
N SER A 62 -8.77 6.88 5.63
CA SER A 62 -8.17 7.89 6.50
C SER A 62 -8.15 9.26 5.79
N HIS A 63 -8.49 10.32 6.53
CA HIS A 63 -8.58 11.68 6.01
C HIS A 63 -7.26 12.18 5.39
N ASP A 64 -6.13 11.66 5.86
CA ASP A 64 -4.79 12.03 5.40
C ASP A 64 -4.23 11.05 4.36
N PHE A 65 -5.01 10.05 3.92
CA PHE A 65 -4.52 9.05 2.98
C PHE A 65 -4.65 9.55 1.53
N ASP A 66 -3.55 10.07 0.99
CA ASP A 66 -3.50 10.77 -0.29
C ASP A 66 -2.38 10.27 -1.22
N TYR A 67 -2.24 10.88 -2.40
CA TYR A 67 -1.26 10.44 -3.41
C TYR A 67 0.19 10.56 -2.95
N GLU A 68 0.50 11.50 -2.05
CA GLU A 68 1.84 11.63 -1.46
C GLU A 68 2.14 10.43 -0.54
N THR A 69 1.17 10.07 0.30
CA THR A 69 1.24 8.87 1.14
C THR A 69 1.41 7.61 0.28
N ILE A 70 0.61 7.46 -0.76
CA ILE A 70 0.69 6.32 -1.69
C ILE A 70 2.05 6.25 -2.38
N ALA A 71 2.60 7.38 -2.83
CA ALA A 71 3.91 7.41 -3.47
C ALA A 71 5.02 6.92 -2.52
N LEU A 72 4.96 7.29 -1.23
CA LEU A 72 5.90 6.78 -0.23
C LEU A 72 5.70 5.28 0.04
N LEU A 73 4.46 4.82 0.16
CA LEU A 73 4.17 3.40 0.35
C LEU A 73 4.65 2.53 -0.83
N ILE A 74 4.54 3.04 -2.07
CA ILE A 74 5.09 2.38 -3.26
C ILE A 74 6.60 2.25 -3.14
N ARG A 75 7.31 3.33 -2.80
CA ARG A 75 8.78 3.31 -2.60
C ARG A 75 9.18 2.28 -1.53
N ILE A 76 8.50 2.30 -0.39
CA ILE A 76 8.74 1.35 0.70
C ILE A 76 8.51 -0.08 0.22
N SER A 77 7.42 -0.34 -0.50
CA SER A 77 7.09 -1.69 -1.00
C SER A 77 8.16 -2.24 -1.94
N GLN A 78 8.77 -1.39 -2.78
CA GLN A 78 9.81 -1.77 -3.72
C GLN A 78 11.10 -2.21 -3.02
N GLY A 79 11.47 -1.52 -1.92
CA GLY A 79 12.66 -1.84 -1.13
C GLY A 79 12.44 -2.88 -0.03
N SER A 80 11.19 -3.08 0.42
CA SER A 80 10.91 -3.91 1.60
C SER A 80 11.07 -5.41 1.38
N ALA A 81 11.00 -5.90 0.13
CA ALA A 81 10.70 -7.32 -0.15
C ALA A 81 9.53 -7.81 0.74
N ASP A 82 9.29 -9.11 0.88
CA ASP A 82 8.25 -9.61 1.80
C ASP A 82 8.60 -9.45 3.30
N ASN A 83 9.45 -8.49 3.69
CA ASN A 83 9.89 -8.29 5.07
C ASN A 83 8.76 -7.82 6.00
N ASP A 84 8.20 -8.75 6.78
CA ASP A 84 7.11 -8.50 7.73
C ASP A 84 7.43 -7.37 8.73
N ALA A 85 8.68 -7.21 9.15
CA ALA A 85 9.05 -6.19 10.14
C ALA A 85 8.82 -4.76 9.64
N ILE A 86 8.99 -4.53 8.32
CA ILE A 86 8.69 -3.22 7.72
C ILE A 86 7.19 -2.97 7.74
N TRP A 87 6.38 -3.97 7.40
CA TRP A 87 4.93 -3.83 7.41
C TRP A 87 4.39 -3.61 8.84
N ASP A 88 4.97 -4.26 9.85
CA ASP A 88 4.64 -4.02 11.25
C ASP A 88 5.00 -2.59 11.71
N GLU A 89 6.12 -2.04 11.23
CA GLU A 89 6.51 -0.65 11.47
C GLU A 89 5.52 0.33 10.82
N LEU A 90 5.09 0.07 9.59
CA LEU A 90 4.06 0.87 8.91
C LEU A 90 2.74 0.83 9.68
N VAL A 91 2.28 -0.34 10.10
CA VAL A 91 1.07 -0.50 10.92
C VAL A 91 1.22 0.28 12.24
N THR A 92 2.41 0.30 12.84
CA THR A 92 2.67 1.10 14.05
C THR A 92 2.54 2.61 13.77
N LEU A 93 3.03 3.09 12.63
CA LEU A 93 2.86 4.50 12.22
C LEU A 93 1.39 4.86 12.00
N GLU A 94 0.59 3.96 11.42
CA GLU A 94 -0.86 4.14 11.28
C GLU A 94 -1.54 4.28 12.64
N PHE A 95 -1.23 3.41 13.60
CA PHE A 95 -1.76 3.52 14.95
C PHE A 95 -1.37 4.82 15.64
N GLN A 96 -0.14 5.29 15.44
CA GLN A 96 0.30 6.58 15.97
C GLN A 96 -0.48 7.74 15.34
N ARG A 97 -0.72 7.70 14.03
CA ARG A 97 -1.59 8.67 13.32
C ARG A 97 -2.99 8.68 13.90
N ASP A 98 -3.59 7.51 14.09
CA ASP A 98 -4.93 7.41 14.67
C ASP A 98 -4.97 7.90 16.14
N CYS A 99 -3.83 7.90 16.83
CA CYS A 99 -3.65 8.48 18.17
C CYS A 99 -3.26 9.97 18.17
N GLY A 100 -3.25 10.65 17.01
CA GLY A 100 -3.02 12.09 16.91
C GLY A 100 -1.62 12.51 16.44
N LEU A 101 -0.84 11.63 15.82
CA LEU A 101 0.37 12.04 15.08
C LEU A 101 -0.03 12.99 13.96
N SER A 102 0.68 14.10 13.79
CA SER A 102 0.36 15.05 12.71
C SER A 102 0.67 14.44 11.34
N ARG A 103 -0.01 14.92 10.30
CA ARG A 103 0.28 14.53 8.91
C ARG A 103 1.77 14.68 8.57
N GLU A 104 2.38 15.81 8.93
CA GLU A 104 3.80 16.07 8.65
C GLU A 104 4.71 15.04 9.33
N GLN A 105 4.42 14.68 10.58
CA GLN A 105 5.18 13.67 11.32
C GLN A 105 4.98 12.27 10.74
N TYR A 106 3.76 11.94 10.32
CA TYR A 106 3.44 10.68 9.68
C TYR A 106 4.18 10.52 8.34
N LEU A 107 4.14 11.53 7.47
CA LEU A 107 4.89 11.54 6.21
C LEU A 107 6.40 11.47 6.43
N ALA A 108 6.93 12.19 7.42
CA ALA A 108 8.34 12.12 7.78
C ALA A 108 8.75 10.72 8.27
N GLY A 109 7.86 10.04 9.01
CA GLY A 109 8.03 8.64 9.41
C GLY A 109 8.11 7.71 8.20
N LEU A 110 7.14 7.80 7.27
CA LEU A 110 7.15 7.02 6.04
C LEU A 110 8.41 7.27 5.19
N LEU A 111 8.80 8.54 5.04
CA LEU A 111 10.01 8.91 4.30
C LEU A 111 11.26 8.31 4.93
N THR A 112 11.36 8.33 6.27
CA THR A 112 12.49 7.72 6.99
C THR A 112 12.60 6.23 6.70
N VAL A 113 11.47 5.51 6.68
CA VAL A 113 11.43 4.08 6.33
C VAL A 113 11.86 3.86 4.87
N ALA A 114 11.35 4.67 3.94
CA ALA A 114 11.69 4.59 2.52
C ALA A 114 13.19 4.80 2.29
N GLU A 115 13.76 5.88 2.83
CA GLU A 115 15.18 6.21 2.69
C GLU A 115 16.07 5.14 3.29
N ARG A 116 15.70 4.57 4.44
CA ARG A 116 16.44 3.48 5.07
C ARG A 116 16.53 2.25 4.14
N LEU A 117 15.40 1.86 3.55
CA LEU A 117 15.35 0.71 2.63
C LEU A 117 16.11 0.96 1.33
N GLU A 118 16.04 2.17 0.78
CA GLU A 118 16.80 2.56 -0.42
C GLU A 118 18.31 2.51 -0.16
N VAL A 119 18.76 2.96 1.01
CA VAL A 119 20.16 2.85 1.43
C VAL A 119 20.56 1.38 1.58
N GLU A 120 19.78 0.55 2.27
CA GLU A 120 20.05 -0.88 2.43
C GLU A 120 20.14 -1.61 1.09
N SER A 121 19.25 -1.30 0.15
CA SER A 121 19.27 -1.86 -1.21
C SER A 121 20.52 -1.47 -1.98
N SER A 122 20.90 -0.18 -1.94
CA SER A 122 22.10 0.32 -2.64
C SER A 122 23.39 -0.33 -2.12
N LEU A 123 23.52 -0.50 -0.80
CA LEU A 123 24.66 -1.18 -0.18
C LEU A 123 24.76 -2.65 -0.60
N PHE A 124 23.62 -3.33 -0.75
CA PHE A 124 23.59 -4.71 -1.21
C PHE A 124 24.03 -4.84 -2.68
N GLU A 125 23.59 -3.94 -3.54
CA GLU A 125 24.02 -3.88 -4.95
C GLU A 125 25.53 -3.60 -5.08
N GLU A 126 26.07 -2.69 -4.27
CA GLU A 126 27.51 -2.42 -4.22
C GLU A 126 28.31 -3.65 -3.76
N LEU A 127 27.83 -4.38 -2.75
CA LEU A 127 28.48 -5.61 -2.28
C LEU A 127 28.46 -6.75 -3.29
N LEU A 128 27.40 -6.86 -4.10
CA LEU A 128 27.29 -7.89 -5.14
C LEU A 128 28.05 -7.57 -6.43
N SER A 129 28.38 -6.29 -6.64
CA SER A 129 29.12 -5.82 -7.81
C SER A 129 30.63 -5.67 -7.59
N ALA A 130 31.10 -5.80 -6.35
CA ALA A 130 32.52 -5.80 -5.94
C ALA A 130 33.17 -7.19 -5.97
#